data_AF-A0A1W4XUE3-F1
#
_entry.id   AF-A0A1W4XUE3-F1
#
_cell.length_a   1.000
_cell.length_b   1.000
_cell.length_c   1.000
_cell.angle_alpha   90.00
_cell.angle_beta   90.00
_cell.angle_gamma   90.00
#
_symmetry.space_group_name_H-M   'P 1'
#
loop_
_entity.id
_entity.type
_entity.pdbx_description
1 polymer ?
#
loop_
_entity_poly.entity_id
_entity_poly.type
_entity_poly.pdbx_seq_one_letter_code
_entity_poly.pdbx_strand_id
1 'polypeptide(L)'
;MLIANVQWLGVFVTCLSLVSMCQLLFTFFLSVILSDVITLVGCHYSTGVGLIAGFITFPTSIRMKTSHFSPNMSKIYGYTFCFQRLAMIVCGTLHLSATLVAIIMVVLILKHRSNIGNDFVKLMKSYHEKLFSKVLVDNVQFALQCCGATSSRDWYPNRDNDYFQDTFDDAFSIPFSCCSKYSNEGCDPYDPSSSTINHQGCITELEKKAILLLWIEISLSGSCLIIEMAVFFSLKRPSEQDDLHSSSSTLKTIYVRSKWGDFSNTTDKYKHDDGTDTNSTAQLCPSLHSEVYLSYKKSRENKRIMWNK
;
A
#
# COMPACT_ATOMS: atom_id res chain seq x y z
N MET A 1 -22.01 -25.40 0.56
CA MET A 1 -21.23 -24.45 1.40
C MET A 1 -19.96 -23.95 0.69
N LEU A 2 -19.22 -24.79 -0.04
CA LEU A 2 -17.97 -24.40 -0.74
C LEU A 2 -18.14 -23.29 -1.79
N ILE A 3 -19.21 -23.36 -2.60
CA ILE A 3 -19.52 -22.36 -3.64
C ILE A 3 -19.75 -20.96 -3.04
N ALA A 4 -20.40 -20.88 -1.88
CA ALA A 4 -20.63 -19.61 -1.20
C ALA A 4 -19.30 -18.94 -0.78
N ASN A 5 -18.35 -19.72 -0.25
CA ASN A 5 -17.04 -19.19 0.19
C ASN A 5 -16.23 -18.61 -0.98
N VAL A 6 -16.29 -19.28 -2.14
CA VAL A 6 -15.63 -18.85 -3.37
C VAL A 6 -16.18 -17.51 -3.85
N GLN A 7 -17.51 -17.33 -3.80
CA GLN A 7 -18.14 -16.07 -4.17
C GLN A 7 -17.75 -14.92 -3.23
N TRP A 8 -17.75 -15.16 -1.92
CA TRP A 8 -17.34 -14.15 -0.92
C TRP A 8 -15.89 -13.71 -1.08
N LEU A 9 -14.97 -14.64 -1.34
CA LEU A 9 -13.57 -14.30 -1.58
C LEU A 9 -13.41 -13.34 -2.77
N GLY A 10 -14.10 -13.61 -3.88
CA GLY A 10 -14.07 -12.75 -5.06
C GLY A 10 -14.61 -11.34 -4.79
N VAL A 11 -15.67 -11.24 -3.97
CA VAL A 11 -16.22 -9.95 -3.52
C VAL A 11 -15.21 -9.20 -2.67
N PHE A 12 -14.64 -9.83 -1.63
CA PHE A 12 -13.67 -9.17 -0.75
C PHE A 12 -12.43 -8.68 -1.50
N VAL A 13 -11.88 -9.49 -2.42
CA VAL A 13 -10.72 -9.09 -3.23
C VAL A 13 -11.07 -7.92 -4.17
N THR A 14 -12.28 -7.91 -4.73
CA THR A 14 -12.72 -6.78 -5.57
C THR A 14 -12.89 -5.51 -4.74
N CYS A 15 -13.50 -5.60 -3.56
CA CYS A 15 -13.60 -4.47 -2.62
C CYS A 15 -12.20 -3.98 -2.22
N LEU A 16 -11.27 -4.89 -1.88
CA LEU A 16 -9.90 -4.53 -1.54
C LEU A 16 -9.21 -3.77 -2.68
N SER A 17 -9.38 -4.23 -3.93
CA SER A 17 -8.80 -3.55 -5.09
C SER A 17 -9.34 -2.13 -5.28
N LEU A 18 -10.64 -1.92 -5.06
CA LEU A 18 -11.27 -0.62 -5.20
C LEU A 18 -10.82 0.35 -4.09
N VAL A 19 -10.86 -0.09 -2.84
CA VAL A 19 -10.44 0.74 -1.69
C VAL A 19 -8.95 1.06 -1.78
N SER A 20 -8.11 0.08 -2.13
CA SER A 20 -6.67 0.29 -2.31
C SER A 20 -6.35 1.27 -3.45
N MET A 21 -7.13 1.24 -4.54
CA MET A 21 -7.03 2.25 -5.60
C MET A 21 -7.40 3.64 -5.09
N CYS A 22 -8.51 3.79 -4.35
CA CYS A 22 -8.89 5.07 -3.74
C CYS A 22 -7.81 5.59 -2.79
N GLN A 23 -7.23 4.72 -1.96
CA GLN A 23 -6.12 5.06 -1.07
C GLN A 23 -4.89 5.52 -1.84
N LEU A 24 -4.51 4.80 -2.91
CA LEU A 24 -3.36 5.17 -3.73
C LEU A 24 -3.56 6.54 -4.38
N LEU A 25 -4.74 6.79 -4.95
CA LEU A 25 -5.07 8.08 -5.57
C LEU A 25 -5.07 9.22 -4.55
N PHE A 26 -5.65 8.98 -3.37
CA PHE A 26 -5.71 9.98 -2.30
C PHE A 26 -4.32 10.30 -1.76
N THR A 27 -3.51 9.29 -1.40
CA THR A 27 -2.15 9.49 -0.89
C THR A 27 -1.24 10.12 -1.95
N PHE A 28 -1.40 9.76 -3.23
CA PHE A 28 -0.68 10.42 -4.32
C PHE A 28 -1.08 11.89 -4.47
N PHE A 29 -2.39 12.19 -4.44
CA PHE A 29 -2.88 13.57 -4.46
C PHE A 29 -2.30 14.38 -3.30
N LEU A 30 -2.30 13.83 -2.10
CA LEU A 30 -1.69 14.44 -0.92
C LEU A 30 -0.20 14.71 -1.14
N SER A 31 0.57 13.71 -1.58
CA SER A 31 2.01 13.83 -1.80
C SER A 31 2.40 14.83 -2.89
N VAL A 32 1.55 15.07 -3.89
CA VAL A 32 1.86 15.97 -5.01
C VAL A 32 1.30 17.37 -4.81
N ILE A 33 0.05 17.49 -4.39
CA ILE A 33 -0.66 18.77 -4.34
C ILE A 33 -0.49 19.47 -2.98
N LEU A 34 -0.36 18.68 -1.91
CA LEU A 34 -0.26 19.19 -0.53
C LEU A 34 1.07 18.82 0.12
N SER A 35 2.14 18.59 -0.66
CA SER A 35 3.47 18.19 -0.17
C SER A 35 3.99 19.10 0.94
N ASP A 36 3.84 20.40 0.73
CA ASP A 36 4.37 21.45 1.59
C ASP A 36 3.60 21.54 2.91
N VAL A 37 2.27 21.47 2.83
CA VAL A 37 1.36 21.43 3.98
C VAL A 37 1.65 20.18 4.83
N ILE A 38 1.79 19.03 4.19
CA ILE A 38 2.05 17.75 4.84
C ILE A 38 3.45 17.70 5.46
N THR A 39 4.44 18.30 4.80
CA THR A 39 5.82 18.40 5.32
C THR A 39 5.86 19.30 6.55
N LEU A 40 5.19 20.45 6.49
CA LEU A 40 5.12 21.41 7.60
C LEU A 40 4.51 20.78 8.87
N VAL A 41 3.46 19.97 8.71
CA VAL A 41 2.79 19.29 9.84
C VAL A 41 3.52 18.00 10.26
N GLY A 42 4.47 17.51 9.46
CA GLY A 42 5.17 16.25 9.71
C GLY A 42 4.40 15.00 9.28
N CYS A 43 3.27 15.15 8.58
CA CYS A 43 2.43 14.04 8.12
C CYS A 43 3.03 13.22 6.97
N HIS A 44 4.15 13.66 6.38
CA HIS A 44 4.78 13.02 5.21
C HIS A 44 5.15 11.55 5.45
N TYR A 45 5.48 11.18 6.70
CA TYR A 45 5.73 9.78 7.06
C TYR A 45 4.48 8.91 6.91
N SER A 46 3.32 9.37 7.40
CA SER A 46 2.06 8.65 7.30
C SER A 46 1.68 8.45 5.83
N THR A 47 1.63 9.56 5.09
CA THR A 47 1.25 9.54 3.67
C THR A 47 2.22 8.69 2.85
N GLY A 48 3.52 8.73 3.14
CA GLY A 48 4.51 7.89 2.47
C GLY A 48 4.30 6.39 2.70
N VAL A 49 4.04 5.98 3.95
CA VAL A 49 3.74 4.57 4.28
C VAL A 49 2.42 4.14 3.63
N GLY A 50 1.38 4.99 3.68
CA GLY A 50 0.10 4.74 3.03
C GLY A 50 0.20 4.60 1.51
N LEU A 51 1.06 5.40 0.87
CA LEU A 51 1.35 5.32 -0.57
C LEU A 51 2.03 4.00 -0.95
N ILE A 52 3.06 3.60 -0.19
CA ILE A 52 3.76 2.31 -0.38
C ILE A 52 2.79 1.13 -0.21
N ALA A 53 1.95 1.18 0.83
CA ALA A 53 0.94 0.16 1.09
C ALA A 53 -0.05 0.05 -0.07
N GLY A 54 -0.60 1.17 -0.55
CA GLY A 54 -1.49 1.20 -1.72
C GLY A 54 -0.83 0.65 -2.99
N PHE A 55 0.42 1.01 -3.23
CA PHE A 55 1.18 0.58 -4.42
C PHE A 55 1.45 -0.93 -4.43
N ILE A 56 1.61 -1.56 -3.26
CA ILE A 56 1.82 -3.01 -3.14
C ILE A 56 0.48 -3.76 -3.15
N THR A 57 -0.51 -3.29 -2.40
CA THR A 57 -1.79 -3.99 -2.23
C THR A 57 -2.64 -3.97 -3.51
N PHE A 58 -2.68 -2.86 -4.24
CA PHE A 58 -3.48 -2.75 -5.47
C PHE A 58 -3.12 -3.82 -6.52
N PRO A 59 -1.87 -3.94 -7.01
CA PRO A 59 -1.51 -4.98 -7.97
C PRO A 59 -1.62 -6.39 -7.38
N THR A 60 -1.39 -6.55 -6.07
CA THR A 60 -1.55 -7.84 -5.38
C THR A 60 -3.00 -8.31 -5.41
N SER A 61 -3.96 -7.41 -5.13
CA SER A 61 -5.39 -7.72 -5.18
C SER A 61 -5.87 -8.06 -6.60
N ILE A 62 -5.40 -7.35 -7.63
CA ILE A 62 -5.68 -7.67 -9.04
C ILE A 62 -5.14 -9.05 -9.39
N ARG A 63 -3.87 -9.33 -9.02
CA ARG A 63 -3.25 -10.64 -9.28
C ARG A 63 -4.02 -11.76 -8.59
N MET A 64 -4.41 -11.58 -7.34
CA MET A 64 -5.23 -12.54 -6.60
C MET A 64 -6.56 -12.80 -7.31
N LYS A 65 -7.26 -11.75 -7.77
CA LYS A 65 -8.47 -11.87 -8.58
C LYS A 65 -8.24 -12.66 -9.86
N THR A 66 -7.21 -12.31 -10.65
CA THR A 66 -6.91 -13.01 -11.91
C THR A 66 -6.54 -14.48 -11.71
N SER A 67 -5.79 -14.81 -10.64
CA SER A 67 -5.42 -16.18 -10.31
C SER A 67 -6.64 -17.06 -10.00
N HIS A 68 -7.70 -16.45 -9.47
CA HIS A 68 -8.96 -17.13 -9.17
C HIS A 68 -9.79 -17.42 -10.43
N PHE A 69 -9.78 -16.51 -11.42
CA PHE A 69 -10.52 -16.71 -12.67
C PHE A 69 -9.84 -17.65 -13.65
N SER A 70 -8.53 -17.88 -13.53
CA SER A 70 -7.78 -18.71 -14.47
C SER A 70 -7.21 -19.97 -13.78
N PRO A 71 -7.85 -21.14 -13.96
CA PRO A 71 -7.45 -22.38 -13.27
C PRO A 71 -6.05 -22.88 -13.63
N ASN A 72 -5.48 -22.39 -14.75
CA ASN A 72 -4.13 -22.76 -15.19
C ASN A 72 -3.03 -21.82 -14.66
N MET A 73 -3.38 -20.68 -14.04
CA MET A 73 -2.39 -19.70 -13.55
C MET A 73 -1.48 -20.28 -12.45
N SER A 74 -2.00 -21.12 -11.56
CA SER A 74 -1.19 -21.71 -10.48
C SER A 74 -0.07 -22.60 -11.03
N LYS A 75 -0.34 -23.36 -12.10
CA LYS A 75 0.65 -24.24 -12.77
C LYS A 75 1.68 -23.47 -13.58
N ILE A 76 1.30 -22.35 -14.20
CA ILE A 76 2.19 -21.60 -15.10
C ILE A 76 3.11 -20.66 -14.32
N TYR A 77 2.61 -20.00 -13.27
CA TYR A 77 3.33 -18.93 -12.57
C TYR A 77 3.76 -19.28 -11.14
N GLY A 78 3.50 -20.51 -10.67
CA GLY A 78 3.88 -20.94 -9.32
C GLY A 78 3.15 -20.18 -8.20
N TYR A 79 1.99 -19.57 -8.50
CA TYR A 79 1.20 -18.80 -7.55
C TYR A 79 0.43 -19.75 -6.62
N THR A 80 1.12 -20.21 -5.57
CA THR A 80 0.57 -21.12 -4.57
C THR A 80 -0.25 -20.39 -3.52
N PHE A 81 -1.12 -21.12 -2.81
CA PHE A 81 -1.84 -20.59 -1.63
C PHE A 81 -0.88 -20.04 -0.56
N CYS A 82 0.33 -20.61 -0.44
CA CYS A 82 1.36 -20.10 0.47
C CYS A 82 1.82 -18.69 0.08
N PHE A 83 2.05 -18.44 -1.21
CA PHE A 83 2.43 -17.12 -1.69
C PHE A 83 1.32 -16.09 -1.48
N GLN A 84 0.06 -16.46 -1.77
CA GLN A 84 -1.10 -15.59 -1.52
C GLN A 84 -1.20 -15.20 -0.04
N ARG A 85 -1.06 -16.15 0.88
CA ARG A 85 -1.09 -15.88 2.32
C ARG A 85 0.05 -14.96 2.76
N LEU A 86 1.27 -15.21 2.28
CA LEU A 86 2.42 -14.34 2.58
C LEU A 86 2.18 -12.92 2.07
N ALA A 87 1.68 -12.77 0.84
CA ALA A 87 1.37 -11.47 0.26
C ALA A 87 0.32 -10.72 1.08
N MET A 88 -0.74 -11.40 1.53
CA MET A 88 -1.76 -10.81 2.41
C MET A 88 -1.21 -10.41 3.77
N ILE A 89 -0.29 -11.19 4.36
CA ILE A 89 0.39 -10.82 5.61
C ILE A 89 1.21 -9.54 5.41
N VAL A 90 1.97 -9.44 4.32
CA VAL A 90 2.77 -8.24 4.01
C VAL A 90 1.88 -7.01 3.77
N CYS A 91 0.78 -7.16 3.02
CA CYS A 91 -0.16 -6.06 2.80
C CYS A 91 -0.81 -5.62 4.12
N GLY A 92 -1.24 -6.57 4.94
CA GLY A 92 -1.82 -6.32 6.26
C GLY A 92 -0.88 -5.61 7.23
N THR A 93 0.41 -6.00 7.27
CA THR A 93 1.39 -5.31 8.13
C THR A 93 1.67 -3.89 7.67
N LEU A 94 1.67 -3.63 6.35
CA LEU A 94 1.83 -2.29 5.79
C LEU A 94 0.63 -1.38 6.07
N HIS A 95 -0.61 -1.87 5.95
CA HIS A 95 -1.78 -1.06 6.31
C HIS A 95 -1.93 -0.86 7.81
N LEU A 96 -1.54 -1.86 8.62
CA LEU A 96 -1.46 -1.70 10.06
C LEU A 96 -0.45 -0.62 10.43
N SER A 97 0.76 -0.63 9.84
CA SER A 97 1.77 0.39 10.13
C SER A 97 1.32 1.78 9.66
N ALA A 98 0.73 1.91 8.46
CA ALA A 98 0.14 3.16 7.97
C ALA A 98 -0.90 3.72 8.95
N THR A 99 -1.83 2.88 9.39
CA THR A 99 -2.90 3.26 10.33
C THR A 99 -2.33 3.70 11.67
N LEU A 100 -1.34 2.97 12.22
CA LEU A 100 -0.69 3.31 13.48
C LEU A 100 0.07 4.64 13.39
N VAL A 101 0.85 4.84 12.32
CA VAL A 101 1.57 6.11 12.11
C VAL A 101 0.59 7.27 11.99
N ALA A 102 -0.50 7.12 11.24
CA ALA A 102 -1.53 8.15 11.11
C ALA A 102 -2.17 8.51 12.47
N ILE A 103 -2.51 7.51 13.28
CA ILE A 103 -3.05 7.72 14.64
C ILE A 103 -2.03 8.44 15.53
N ILE A 104 -0.76 8.02 15.51
CA ILE A 104 0.31 8.67 16.26
C ILE A 104 0.43 10.14 15.82
N MET A 105 0.39 10.43 14.53
CA MET A 105 0.44 11.79 14.01
C MET A 105 -0.75 12.64 14.47
N VAL A 106 -1.98 12.10 14.50
CA VAL A 106 -3.13 12.81 15.06
C VAL A 106 -2.87 13.17 16.53
N VAL A 107 -2.38 12.21 17.34
CA VAL A 107 -2.06 12.45 18.75
C VAL A 107 -0.97 13.50 18.92
N LEU A 108 0.08 13.46 18.08
CA LEU A 108 1.17 14.44 18.12
C LEU A 108 0.69 15.84 17.76
N ILE A 109 -0.16 16.00 16.74
CA ILE A 109 -0.74 17.29 16.35
C ILE A 109 -1.59 17.85 17.49
N LEU A 110 -2.44 17.03 18.09
CA LEU A 110 -3.29 17.46 19.21
C LEU A 110 -2.46 17.86 20.44
N LYS A 111 -1.36 17.15 20.72
CA LYS A 111 -0.48 17.43 21.86
C LYS A 111 0.45 18.62 21.64
N HIS A 112 0.98 18.78 20.43
CA HIS A 112 2.00 19.78 20.07
C HIS A 112 1.46 20.88 19.16
N ARG A 113 0.18 21.21 19.31
CA ARG A 113 -0.52 22.26 18.56
C ARG A 113 0.26 23.59 18.51
N SER A 114 0.80 24.01 19.66
CA SER A 114 1.61 25.23 19.78
C SER A 114 2.91 25.21 18.95
N ASN A 115 3.52 24.03 18.74
CA ASN A 115 4.77 23.93 17.98
C ASN A 115 4.53 24.20 16.49
N ILE A 116 3.45 23.64 15.93
CA ILE A 116 3.07 23.89 14.52
C ILE A 116 2.83 25.38 14.29
N GLY A 117 2.10 26.02 15.21
CA GLY A 117 1.89 27.47 15.16
C GLY A 117 3.19 28.27 15.21
N ASN A 118 4.08 27.94 16.14
CA ASN A 118 5.37 28.61 16.30
C ASN A 118 6.27 28.43 15.06
N ASP A 119 6.28 27.25 14.45
CA ASP A 119 7.09 26.99 13.26
C ASP A 119 6.53 27.73 12.03
N PHE A 120 5.20 27.80 11.87
CA PHE A 120 4.58 28.63 10.85
C PHE A 120 4.88 30.12 11.05
N VAL A 121 4.83 30.61 12.29
CA VAL A 121 5.22 31.98 12.63
C VAL A 121 6.67 32.27 12.27
N LYS A 122 7.62 31.36 12.56
CA LYS A 122 9.02 31.53 12.17
C LYS A 122 9.19 31.64 10.65
N LEU A 123 8.42 30.85 9.89
CA LEU A 123 8.40 30.93 8.44
C LEU A 123 7.88 32.27 7.95
N MET A 124 6.80 32.78 8.54
CA MET A 124 6.29 34.12 8.25
C MET A 124 7.31 35.23 8.56
N LYS A 125 8.02 35.15 9.70
CA LYS A 125 9.07 36.12 10.03
C LYS A 125 10.20 36.14 9.00
N SER A 126 10.57 34.98 8.47
CA SER A 126 11.60 34.85 7.43
C SER A 126 11.08 35.06 6.00
N TYR A 127 9.82 35.50 5.82
CA TYR A 127 9.15 35.54 4.51
C TYR A 127 9.91 36.37 3.48
N HIS A 128 10.38 37.57 3.86
CA HIS A 128 11.11 38.46 2.96
C HIS A 128 12.60 38.11 2.82
N GLU A 129 13.13 37.33 3.76
CA GLU A 129 14.57 36.99 3.81
C GLU A 129 14.90 35.72 3.03
N LYS A 130 13.99 34.74 3.04
CA LYS A 130 14.26 33.39 2.52
C LYS A 130 13.23 32.99 1.47
N LEU A 131 13.70 32.71 0.26
CA LEU A 131 12.86 32.24 -0.84
C LEU A 131 12.05 30.98 -0.46
N PHE A 132 12.66 30.05 0.27
CA PHE A 132 11.96 28.86 0.76
C PHE A 132 10.79 29.20 1.68
N SER A 133 10.99 30.11 2.64
CA SER A 133 9.94 30.55 3.55
C SER A 133 8.80 31.24 2.80
N LYS A 134 9.13 32.08 1.81
CA LYS A 134 8.14 32.71 0.93
C LYS A 134 7.26 31.69 0.22
N VAL A 135 7.88 30.75 -0.51
CA VAL A 135 7.17 29.71 -1.28
C VAL A 135 6.28 28.87 -0.36
N LEU A 136 6.80 28.46 0.80
CA LEU A 136 6.06 27.63 1.74
C LEU A 136 4.85 28.35 2.33
N VAL A 137 5.01 29.61 2.75
CA VAL A 137 3.90 30.43 3.28
C VAL A 137 2.86 30.70 2.20
N ASP A 138 3.29 31.07 0.98
CA ASP A 138 2.39 31.33 -0.14
C ASP A 138 1.57 30.07 -0.49
N ASN A 139 2.22 28.90 -0.53
CA ASN A 139 1.55 27.63 -0.81
C ASN A 139 0.55 27.25 0.28
N VAL A 140 0.88 27.43 1.56
CA VAL A 140 -0.05 27.17 2.67
C VAL A 140 -1.26 28.10 2.60
N GLN A 141 -1.04 29.41 2.44
CA GLN A 141 -2.11 30.40 2.33
C GLN A 141 -3.03 30.13 1.14
N PHE A 142 -2.44 29.82 -0.01
CA PHE A 142 -3.18 29.50 -1.22
C PHE A 142 -3.94 28.18 -1.12
N ALA A 143 -3.35 27.13 -0.56
CA ALA A 143 -3.98 25.82 -0.42
C ALA A 143 -5.13 25.84 0.59
N LEU A 144 -4.95 26.54 1.71
CA LEU A 144 -5.91 26.55 2.82
C LEU A 144 -6.90 27.72 2.77
N GLN A 145 -6.69 28.70 1.86
CA GLN A 145 -7.50 29.91 1.77
C GLN A 145 -7.55 30.67 3.10
N CYS A 146 -6.35 30.91 3.64
CA CYS A 146 -6.13 31.61 4.91
C CYS A 146 -5.12 32.75 4.70
N CYS A 147 -5.02 33.67 5.67
CA CYS A 147 -4.01 34.71 5.67
C CYS A 147 -3.46 34.97 7.07
N GLY A 148 -2.15 35.14 7.14
CA GLY A 148 -1.40 35.32 8.39
C GLY A 148 -1.44 34.09 9.30
N ALA A 149 -0.88 34.21 10.49
CA ALA A 149 -0.78 33.11 11.44
C ALA A 149 -2.14 32.89 12.14
N THR A 150 -2.65 33.97 12.73
CA THR A 150 -3.92 34.10 13.44
C THR A 150 -4.94 34.91 12.65
N SER A 151 -4.49 35.91 11.86
CA SER A 151 -5.34 36.73 11.01
C SER A 151 -4.54 37.45 9.92
N SER A 152 -5.23 37.99 8.91
CA SER A 152 -4.63 38.83 7.87
C SER A 152 -3.86 40.05 8.44
N ARG A 153 -4.24 40.51 9.64
CA ARG A 153 -3.58 41.63 10.34
C ARG A 153 -2.16 41.33 10.76
N ASP A 154 -1.75 40.07 10.84
CA ASP A 154 -0.40 39.69 11.26
C ASP A 154 0.68 40.20 10.30
N TRP A 155 0.32 40.49 9.05
CA TRP A 155 1.20 41.10 8.06
C TRP A 155 1.43 42.59 8.24
N TYR A 156 0.57 43.26 9.02
CA TYR A 156 0.67 44.70 9.23
C TYR A 156 1.47 44.97 10.51
N PRO A 157 2.42 45.92 10.47
CA PRO A 157 3.19 46.28 11.65
C PRO A 157 2.28 46.99 12.66
N ASN A 158 1.82 46.25 13.67
CA ASN A 158 1.27 46.84 14.89
C ASN A 158 2.41 47.11 15.86
N ARG A 159 2.40 48.26 16.53
CA ARG A 159 3.43 48.64 17.53
C ARG A 159 3.59 47.65 18.69
N ASP A 160 2.60 46.78 18.90
CA ASP A 160 2.58 45.78 19.98
C ASP A 160 2.97 44.35 19.53
N ASN A 161 3.17 44.11 18.23
CA ASN A 161 3.43 42.78 17.69
C ASN A 161 4.79 42.74 16.96
N ASP A 162 5.82 42.18 17.60
CA ASP A 162 7.21 42.00 17.12
C ASP A 162 7.36 41.01 15.93
N TYR A 163 6.38 40.91 15.02
CA TYR A 163 6.49 40.03 13.86
C TYR A 163 7.34 40.64 12.74
N PHE A 164 7.28 41.95 12.51
CA PHE A 164 7.84 42.62 11.33
C PHE A 164 8.45 44.00 11.64
N GLN A 165 9.22 44.12 12.71
CA GLN A 165 9.64 45.44 13.24
C GLN A 165 10.77 46.12 12.43
N ASP A 166 11.51 45.40 11.58
CA ASP A 166 12.83 45.88 11.14
C ASP A 166 13.05 46.05 9.63
N THR A 167 12.10 45.73 8.74
CA THR A 167 12.52 45.47 7.34
C THR A 167 12.09 46.43 6.23
N PHE A 168 10.97 47.16 6.25
CA PHE A 168 10.64 48.02 5.09
C PHE A 168 9.76 49.23 5.43
N ASP A 169 10.18 50.43 4.97
CA ASP A 169 9.44 51.69 5.02
C ASP A 169 8.21 51.74 4.07
N ASP A 170 8.01 50.74 3.21
CA ASP A 170 7.09 50.84 2.05
C ASP A 170 6.02 49.74 1.88
N ALA A 171 5.78 48.82 2.83
CA ALA A 171 4.87 47.68 2.56
C ALA A 171 3.82 47.41 3.64
N PHE A 172 2.81 48.26 3.73
CA PHE A 172 1.52 47.94 4.36
C PHE A 172 0.67 47.04 3.44
N SER A 173 1.24 45.91 2.99
CA SER A 173 0.56 45.02 2.05
C SER A 173 0.73 43.56 2.43
N ILE A 174 -0.33 42.78 2.27
CA ILE A 174 -0.28 41.33 2.42
C ILE A 174 0.27 40.63 1.16
N PRO A 175 0.76 39.38 1.27
CA PRO A 175 1.07 38.55 0.12
C PRO A 175 -0.15 38.29 -0.79
N PHE A 176 0.09 38.17 -2.09
CA PHE A 176 -0.98 37.84 -3.05
C PHE A 176 -1.64 36.48 -2.78
N SER A 177 -0.93 35.54 -2.14
CA SER A 177 -1.48 34.26 -1.69
C SER A 177 -2.60 34.39 -0.64
N CYS A 178 -2.72 35.53 0.03
CA CYS A 178 -3.82 35.83 0.95
C CYS A 178 -5.13 36.20 0.25
N CYS A 179 -5.08 36.51 -1.05
CA CYS A 179 -6.27 36.84 -1.83
C CYS A 179 -7.22 35.64 -1.92
N SER A 180 -8.51 35.90 -1.79
CA SER A 180 -9.54 34.87 -1.90
C SER A 180 -9.71 34.43 -3.35
N LYS A 181 -9.59 33.12 -3.61
CA LYS A 181 -9.87 32.53 -4.93
C LYS A 181 -11.34 32.63 -5.34
N TYR A 182 -12.22 32.82 -4.36
CA TYR A 182 -13.66 32.83 -4.55
C TYR A 182 -14.22 34.25 -4.68
N SER A 183 -13.35 35.28 -4.59
CA SER A 183 -13.73 36.66 -4.87
C SER A 183 -13.89 36.87 -6.37
N ASN A 184 -14.99 37.52 -6.77
CA ASN A 184 -15.19 37.99 -8.13
C ASN A 184 -14.56 39.37 -8.39
N GLU A 185 -14.08 40.03 -7.34
CA GLU A 185 -13.46 41.36 -7.39
C GLU A 185 -11.93 41.24 -7.38
N GLY A 186 -11.26 42.24 -7.95
CA GLY A 186 -9.80 42.35 -7.91
C GLY A 186 -9.31 42.43 -6.47
N CYS A 187 -8.31 41.62 -6.13
CA CYS A 187 -7.75 41.62 -4.78
C CYS A 187 -7.07 42.96 -4.50
N ASP A 188 -7.43 43.59 -3.38
CA ASP A 188 -6.77 44.78 -2.86
C ASP A 188 -5.88 44.41 -1.67
N PRO A 189 -4.55 44.27 -1.86
CA PRO A 189 -3.64 43.82 -0.80
C PRO A 189 -3.37 44.89 0.26
N TYR A 190 -3.84 46.13 0.06
CA TYR A 190 -3.59 47.26 0.96
C TYR A 190 -4.71 47.46 1.98
N ASP A 191 -5.95 47.04 1.67
CA ASP A 191 -7.10 47.16 2.57
C ASP A 191 -7.32 45.87 3.38
N PRO A 192 -6.91 45.80 4.66
CA PRO A 192 -7.12 44.62 5.52
C PRO A 192 -8.59 44.33 5.82
N SER A 193 -9.53 45.22 5.46
CA SER A 193 -10.96 45.03 5.62
C SER A 193 -11.66 44.55 4.36
N SER A 194 -10.92 44.43 3.25
CA SER A 194 -11.48 44.01 1.97
C SER A 194 -12.08 42.60 2.05
N SER A 195 -13.27 42.43 1.44
CA SER A 195 -13.90 41.12 1.29
C SER A 195 -13.13 40.18 0.34
N THR A 196 -12.19 40.75 -0.43
CA THR A 196 -11.36 40.03 -1.40
C THR A 196 -10.20 39.26 -0.77
N ILE A 197 -9.98 39.41 0.54
CA ILE A 197 -8.88 38.81 1.31
C ILE A 197 -9.41 37.73 2.24
N ASN A 198 -8.65 36.64 2.40
CA ASN A 198 -8.94 35.63 3.41
C ASN A 198 -8.63 36.17 4.81
N HIS A 199 -9.62 36.29 5.69
CA HIS A 199 -9.43 36.84 7.04
C HIS A 199 -9.04 35.79 8.09
N GLN A 200 -9.21 34.51 7.78
CA GLN A 200 -8.95 33.40 8.71
C GLN A 200 -7.45 33.13 8.84
N GLY A 201 -6.97 32.94 10.08
CA GLY A 201 -5.59 32.58 10.36
C GLY A 201 -5.23 31.17 9.90
N CYS A 202 -4.03 31.03 9.33
CA CYS A 202 -3.57 29.76 8.78
C CYS A 202 -3.29 28.69 9.83
N ILE A 203 -2.94 29.02 11.07
CA ILE A 203 -2.64 28.00 12.09
C ILE A 203 -3.88 27.14 12.37
N THR A 204 -5.04 27.77 12.55
CA THR A 204 -6.28 27.07 12.87
C THR A 204 -6.77 26.23 11.68
N GLU A 205 -6.69 26.77 10.46
CA GLU A 205 -7.08 26.03 9.26
C GLU A 205 -6.10 24.88 8.96
N LEU A 206 -4.80 25.07 9.17
CA LEU A 206 -3.77 24.04 8.99
C LEU A 206 -4.05 22.83 9.88
N GLU A 207 -4.30 23.06 11.16
CA GLU A 207 -4.58 21.98 12.12
C GLU A 207 -5.89 21.25 11.80
N LYS A 208 -6.96 22.01 11.53
CA LYS A 208 -8.27 21.46 11.19
C LYS A 208 -8.22 20.59 9.95
N LYS A 209 -7.56 21.08 8.88
CA LYS A 209 -7.43 20.36 7.62
C LYS A 209 -6.48 19.18 7.75
N ALA A 210 -5.35 19.32 8.45
CA ALA A 210 -4.43 18.21 8.68
C ALA A 210 -5.09 17.05 9.43
N ILE A 211 -5.83 17.34 10.52
CA ILE A 211 -6.58 16.32 11.26
C ILE A 211 -7.63 15.66 10.38
N LEU A 212 -8.38 16.43 9.58
CA LEU A 212 -9.37 15.89 8.64
C LEU A 212 -8.72 14.95 7.62
N LEU A 213 -7.60 15.34 7.02
CA LEU A 213 -6.88 14.52 6.05
C LEU A 213 -6.38 13.21 6.67
N LEU A 214 -5.84 13.26 7.89
CA LEU A 214 -5.40 12.06 8.62
C LEU A 214 -6.57 11.13 8.95
N TRP A 215 -7.75 11.65 9.31
CA TRP A 215 -8.93 10.81 9.53
C TRP A 215 -9.38 10.07 8.26
N ILE A 216 -9.29 10.72 7.11
CA ILE A 216 -9.56 10.08 5.81
C ILE A 216 -8.52 8.99 5.54
N GLU A 217 -7.23 9.26 5.79
CA GLU A 217 -6.15 8.28 5.63
C GLU A 217 -6.31 7.05 6.57
N ILE A 218 -6.70 7.28 7.82
CA ILE A 218 -7.03 6.24 8.81
C ILE A 218 -8.23 5.42 8.34
N SER A 219 -9.28 6.06 7.83
CA SER A 219 -10.48 5.37 7.36
C SER A 219 -10.18 4.47 6.16
N LEU A 220 -9.44 4.98 5.17
CA LEU A 220 -9.03 4.22 3.99
C LEU A 220 -8.12 3.05 4.38
N SER A 221 -7.04 3.30 5.10
CA SER A 221 -6.07 2.26 5.50
C SER A 221 -6.69 1.23 6.45
N GLY A 222 -7.51 1.66 7.40
CA GLY A 222 -8.22 0.78 8.32
C GLY A 222 -9.25 -0.10 7.61
N SER A 223 -9.96 0.44 6.61
CA SER A 223 -10.88 -0.36 5.80
C SER A 223 -10.16 -1.41 4.95
N CYS A 224 -9.00 -1.08 4.35
CA CYS A 224 -8.13 -2.06 3.69
C CYS A 224 -7.73 -3.17 4.66
N LEU A 225 -7.27 -2.83 5.85
CA LEU A 225 -6.85 -3.80 6.87
C LEU A 225 -7.99 -4.77 7.25
N ILE A 226 -9.21 -4.25 7.46
CA ILE A 226 -10.37 -5.08 7.79
C ILE A 226 -10.69 -6.06 6.65
N ILE A 227 -10.66 -5.58 5.39
CA ILE A 227 -10.91 -6.43 4.22
C ILE A 227 -9.79 -7.46 4.05
N GLU A 228 -8.53 -7.09 4.27
CA GLU A 228 -7.38 -8.01 4.22
C GLU A 228 -7.50 -9.12 5.25
N MET A 229 -7.94 -8.81 6.47
CA MET A 229 -8.23 -9.81 7.50
C MET A 229 -9.35 -10.75 7.05
N ALA A 230 -10.45 -10.22 6.48
CA ALA A 230 -11.54 -11.04 5.94
C ALA A 230 -11.07 -11.98 4.81
N VAL A 231 -10.22 -11.49 3.91
CA VAL A 231 -9.58 -12.28 2.86
C VAL A 231 -8.68 -13.36 3.46
N PHE A 232 -7.84 -13.01 4.43
CA PHE A 232 -6.91 -13.94 5.09
C PHE A 232 -7.67 -15.08 5.80
N PHE A 233 -8.75 -14.78 6.52
CA PHE A 233 -9.60 -15.79 7.13
C PHE A 233 -10.30 -16.68 6.09
N SER A 234 -10.75 -16.09 4.98
CA SER A 234 -11.34 -16.83 3.86
C SER A 234 -10.34 -17.80 3.22
N LEU A 235 -9.05 -17.41 3.15
CA LEU A 235 -7.95 -18.27 2.67
C LEU A 235 -7.54 -19.36 3.67
N LYS A 236 -7.81 -19.20 4.97
CA LYS A 236 -7.44 -20.18 6.01
C LYS A 236 -8.33 -21.42 5.99
N ARG A 237 -9.57 -21.30 5.52
CA ARG A 237 -10.55 -22.38 5.55
C ARG A 237 -9.98 -23.61 4.83
N PRO A 238 -9.69 -24.71 5.55
CA PRO A 238 -9.05 -25.87 4.96
C PRO A 238 -9.96 -26.41 3.86
N SER A 239 -9.37 -26.66 2.71
CA SER A 239 -9.94 -27.54 1.70
C SER A 239 -9.94 -28.95 2.30
N GLU A 240 -10.90 -29.23 3.18
CA GLU A 240 -11.12 -30.53 3.83
C GLU A 240 -11.47 -31.63 2.80
N GLN A 241 -11.44 -31.31 1.51
CA GLN A 241 -11.80 -32.19 0.40
C GLN A 241 -10.59 -32.68 -0.41
N ASP A 242 -9.43 -32.02 -0.32
CA ASP A 242 -8.22 -32.49 -1.03
C ASP A 242 -7.61 -33.73 -0.36
N ASP A 243 -7.74 -33.86 0.96
CA ASP A 243 -7.30 -35.06 1.69
C ASP A 243 -8.19 -36.28 1.36
N LEU A 244 -9.49 -36.06 1.13
CA LEU A 244 -10.41 -37.13 0.73
C LEU A 244 -10.16 -37.61 -0.71
N HIS A 245 -9.84 -36.68 -1.62
CA HIS A 245 -9.61 -37.02 -3.02
C HIS A 245 -8.21 -37.61 -3.26
N SER A 246 -7.19 -37.13 -2.54
CA SER A 246 -5.83 -37.70 -2.54
C SER A 246 -5.82 -39.10 -1.93
N SER A 247 -6.53 -39.31 -0.81
CA SER A 247 -6.70 -40.63 -0.20
C SER A 247 -7.43 -41.60 -1.15
N SER A 248 -8.48 -41.15 -1.85
CA SER A 248 -9.20 -41.96 -2.85
C SER A 248 -8.34 -42.35 -4.06
N SER A 249 -7.53 -41.44 -4.61
CA SER A 249 -6.62 -41.78 -5.72
C SER A 249 -5.48 -42.71 -5.29
N THR A 250 -4.98 -42.55 -4.07
CA THR A 250 -3.96 -43.45 -3.51
C THR A 250 -4.54 -44.84 -3.26
N LEU A 251 -5.75 -44.93 -2.72
CA LEU A 251 -6.50 -46.19 -2.56
C LEU A 251 -6.81 -46.87 -3.90
N LYS A 252 -7.21 -46.12 -4.94
CA LYS A 252 -7.39 -46.70 -6.29
C LYS A 252 -6.09 -47.24 -6.86
N THR A 253 -4.97 -46.56 -6.63
CA THR A 253 -3.66 -47.01 -7.11
C THR A 253 -3.19 -48.26 -6.34
N ILE A 254 -3.41 -48.32 -5.03
CA ILE A 254 -3.12 -49.50 -4.20
C ILE A 254 -4.03 -50.68 -4.56
N TYR A 255 -5.32 -50.44 -4.80
CA TYR A 255 -6.28 -51.49 -5.20
C TYR A 255 -5.97 -52.07 -6.59
N VAL A 256 -5.55 -51.23 -7.55
CA VAL A 256 -5.10 -51.72 -8.86
C VAL A 256 -3.79 -52.51 -8.73
N ARG A 257 -2.87 -52.09 -7.84
CA ARG A 257 -1.61 -52.83 -7.63
C ARG A 257 -1.83 -54.18 -6.92
N SER A 258 -2.77 -54.30 -5.99
CA SER A 258 -3.07 -55.58 -5.34
C SER A 258 -3.79 -56.56 -6.28
N LYS A 259 -4.63 -56.08 -7.20
CA LYS A 259 -5.37 -56.93 -8.14
C LYS A 259 -4.51 -57.52 -9.27
N TRP A 260 -3.33 -56.96 -9.53
CA TRP A 260 -2.39 -57.44 -10.57
C TRP A 260 -1.12 -58.08 -9.99
N GLY A 261 -1.00 -58.18 -8.66
CA GLY A 261 0.16 -58.75 -7.97
C GLY A 261 0.27 -60.28 -7.96
N ASP A 262 -0.78 -61.00 -8.37
CA ASP A 262 -0.80 -62.48 -8.36
C ASP A 262 -0.57 -63.11 -9.75
N PHE A 263 -0.15 -62.34 -10.76
CA PHE A 263 -0.02 -62.84 -12.14
C PHE A 263 1.41 -62.86 -12.70
N SER A 264 2.43 -63.05 -11.86
CA SER A 264 3.76 -63.45 -12.37
C SER A 264 4.49 -64.38 -11.40
N ASN A 265 4.08 -65.64 -11.41
CA ASN A 265 4.93 -66.72 -10.91
C ASN A 265 4.88 -67.88 -11.88
N THR A 266 5.53 -67.73 -13.03
CA THR A 266 6.06 -68.87 -13.80
C THR A 266 7.01 -68.39 -14.90
N THR A 267 8.14 -69.10 -15.02
CA THR A 267 9.18 -69.07 -16.07
C THR A 267 10.14 -67.85 -16.04
N ASP A 268 11.45 -67.99 -16.09
CA ASP A 268 12.33 -69.16 -16.12
C ASP A 268 13.76 -68.76 -15.74
N LYS A 269 14.51 -69.77 -15.32
CA LYS A 269 15.97 -69.77 -15.10
C LYS A 269 16.74 -69.06 -16.21
N TYR A 270 17.72 -68.23 -15.87
CA TYR A 270 19.05 -68.34 -16.49
C TYR A 270 20.15 -67.90 -15.51
N LYS A 271 21.23 -68.67 -15.58
CA LYS A 271 22.38 -68.78 -14.69
C LYS A 271 23.56 -67.94 -15.20
N HIS A 272 24.52 -67.69 -14.29
CA HIS A 272 25.96 -67.39 -14.45
C HIS A 272 26.50 -65.94 -14.34
N ASP A 273 27.24 -65.72 -13.23
CA ASP A 273 28.67 -65.34 -13.04
C ASP A 273 29.24 -64.12 -13.81
N ASP A 274 30.17 -63.29 -13.30
CA ASP A 274 31.09 -63.36 -12.16
C ASP A 274 31.69 -61.95 -11.86
N GLY A 275 32.15 -61.71 -10.62
CA GLY A 275 33.20 -60.75 -10.18
C GLY A 275 32.93 -59.23 -10.34
N THR A 276 33.37 -58.30 -9.50
CA THR A 276 34.37 -58.26 -8.41
C THR A 276 34.21 -56.95 -7.63
N ASP A 277 34.67 -56.95 -6.38
CA ASP A 277 34.57 -55.90 -5.36
C ASP A 277 35.30 -54.56 -5.64
N THR A 278 34.82 -53.44 -5.07
CA THR A 278 35.41 -52.80 -3.86
C THR A 278 34.84 -51.40 -3.52
N ASN A 279 34.56 -51.25 -2.22
CA ASN A 279 34.68 -50.06 -1.35
C ASN A 279 33.73 -48.84 -1.41
N SER A 280 32.77 -48.89 -0.48
CA SER A 280 32.31 -47.86 0.48
C SER A 280 33.03 -46.51 0.55
N THR A 281 32.26 -45.41 0.58
CA THR A 281 31.96 -44.63 1.81
C THR A 281 30.98 -43.46 1.58
N ALA A 282 30.10 -43.29 2.59
CA ALA A 282 29.47 -42.04 3.07
C ALA A 282 28.36 -41.30 2.26
N GLN A 283 27.12 -41.47 2.72
CA GLN A 283 26.29 -40.45 3.39
C GLN A 283 26.03 -39.08 2.70
N LEU A 284 24.80 -38.89 2.16
CA LEU A 284 23.80 -37.85 2.51
C LEU A 284 22.82 -37.56 1.32
N CYS A 285 21.51 -37.56 1.64
CA CYS A 285 20.35 -37.04 0.89
C CYS A 285 20.01 -37.61 -0.52
N PRO A 286 18.86 -38.30 -0.70
CA PRO A 286 18.34 -38.61 -2.02
C PRO A 286 17.77 -37.35 -2.69
N SER A 287 18.35 -37.05 -3.84
CA SER A 287 17.95 -36.03 -4.79
C SER A 287 16.53 -36.24 -5.33
N LEU A 288 15.61 -35.34 -4.99
CA LEU A 288 14.30 -35.20 -5.64
C LEU A 288 14.37 -34.43 -6.98
N HIS A 289 15.58 -34.23 -7.52
CA HIS A 289 15.83 -33.31 -8.63
C HIS A 289 16.00 -34.00 -10.00
N SER A 290 16.16 -35.33 -10.02
CA SER A 290 16.42 -36.08 -11.26
C SER A 290 15.13 -36.42 -12.05
N GLU A 291 14.03 -36.74 -11.37
CA GLU A 291 12.79 -37.12 -12.05
C GLU A 291 12.04 -35.93 -12.68
N VAL A 292 12.15 -34.73 -12.10
CA VAL A 292 11.52 -33.51 -12.66
C VAL A 292 12.21 -33.10 -13.97
N TYR A 293 13.53 -33.31 -14.08
CA TYR A 293 14.29 -32.93 -15.27
C TYR A 293 13.99 -33.84 -16.47
N LEU A 294 13.80 -35.14 -16.24
CA LEU A 294 13.44 -36.10 -17.30
C LEU A 294 12.01 -35.89 -17.82
N SER A 295 11.07 -35.49 -16.94
CA SER A 295 9.70 -35.16 -17.34
C SER A 295 9.62 -33.88 -18.19
N TYR A 296 10.45 -32.86 -17.89
CA TYR A 296 10.50 -31.63 -18.67
C TYR A 296 11.12 -31.83 -20.07
N LYS A 297 12.12 -32.70 -20.21
CA LYS A 297 12.78 -32.98 -21.50
C LYS A 297 11.83 -33.68 -22.48
N LYS A 298 11.03 -34.66 -21.99
CA LYS A 298 10.07 -35.41 -22.82
C LYS A 298 8.90 -34.55 -23.31
N SER A 299 8.50 -33.52 -22.56
CA SER A 299 7.44 -32.57 -22.96
C SER A 299 7.89 -31.59 -24.06
N ARG A 300 9.19 -31.23 -24.10
CA ARG A 300 9.74 -30.36 -25.18
C ARG A 300 9.87 -31.09 -26.51
N GLU A 301 10.20 -32.38 -26.52
CA GLU A 301 10.29 -33.16 -27.76
C GLU A 301 8.92 -33.37 -28.41
N ASN A 302 7.86 -33.65 -27.64
CA ASN A 302 6.52 -33.80 -28.18
C ASN A 302 5.94 -32.50 -28.77
N LYS A 303 6.32 -31.32 -28.26
CA LYS A 303 5.91 -30.04 -28.86
C LYS A 303 6.64 -29.73 -30.16
N ARG A 304 7.87 -30.24 -30.37
CA ARG A 304 8.63 -29.99 -31.59
C ARG A 304 8.10 -30.80 -32.79
N ILE A 305 7.42 -31.92 -32.53
CA ILE A 305 6.79 -32.76 -33.58
C ILE A 305 5.47 -32.15 -34.10
N MET A 306 4.77 -31.34 -33.30
CA MET A 306 3.49 -30.73 -33.72
C MET A 306 3.63 -29.49 -34.61
N TRP A 307 4.81 -28.91 -34.77
CA TRP A 307 5.04 -27.74 -35.62
C TRP A 307 5.64 -28.06 -37.00
N ASN A 308 5.89 -29.34 -37.28
CA ASN A 308 6.43 -29.82 -38.57
C ASN A 308 5.45 -30.74 -39.34
N LYS A 309 4.15 -30.54 -39.15
CA LYS A 309 3.09 -31.14 -39.99
C LYS A 309 2.15 -30.07 -40.50
#